data_AF-A0A2S6RL92-F1
#
_entry.id   AF-A0A2S6RL92-F1
#
_cell.length_a   1.000
_cell.length_b   1.000
_cell.length_c   1.000
_cell.angle_alpha   90.00
_cell.angle_beta   90.00
_cell.angle_gamma   90.00
#
_symmetry.space_group_name_H-M   'P 1'
#
loop_
_entity.id
_entity.type
_entity.pdbx_description
1 polymer ?
#
loop_
_entity_poly.entity_id
_entity_poly.type
_entity_poly.pdbx_seq_one_letter_code
_entity_poly.pdbx_strand_id
1 'polypeptide(L)'
;MLEASARAGARECGYVVLRLPHEVKDLVSEWLAIHEPYKALQVMTLVREVHGGRNYNSSFGVRQRGSGAYAQMNSDRYAGAVRRLGLNTERATLDCSRFRVPDDQAELF
;
A
#
# COMPACT_ATOMS: atom_id res chain seq x y z
N MET A 1 0.10 -4.73 15.93
CA MET A 1 -0.75 -5.38 14.90
C MET A 1 -0.10 -6.65 14.36
N LEU A 2 1.05 -6.61 13.65
CA LEU A 2 1.66 -7.80 13.03
C LEU A 2 1.90 -8.98 14.00
N GLU A 3 2.38 -8.72 15.21
CA GLU A 3 2.61 -9.77 16.21
C GLU A 3 1.31 -10.45 16.65
N ALA A 4 0.25 -9.69 16.87
CA ALA A 4 -1.06 -10.25 17.20
C ALA A 4 -1.62 -11.09 16.04
N SER A 5 -1.46 -10.62 14.80
CA SER A 5 -1.83 -11.37 13.60
C SER A 5 -1.05 -12.67 13.45
N ALA A 6 0.26 -12.66 13.69
CA ALA A 6 1.09 -13.86 13.68
C ALA A 6 0.64 -14.88 14.74
N ARG A 7 0.37 -14.41 15.98
CA ARG A 7 -0.17 -15.28 17.06
C ARG A 7 -1.53 -15.86 16.71
N ALA A 8 -2.35 -15.15 15.94
CA ALA A 8 -3.64 -15.63 15.42
C ALA A 8 -3.50 -16.60 14.23
N GLY A 9 -2.28 -16.93 13.80
CA GLY A 9 -2.02 -17.90 12.73
C GLY A 9 -1.85 -17.29 11.34
N ALA A 10 -1.72 -15.97 11.21
CA ALA A 10 -1.36 -15.36 9.94
C ALA A 10 -0.01 -15.90 9.45
N ARG A 11 0.06 -16.29 8.18
CA ARG A 11 1.30 -16.76 7.52
C ARG A 11 1.88 -15.71 6.57
N GLU A 12 1.00 -14.88 6.01
CA GLU A 12 1.35 -13.85 5.04
C GLU A 12 0.92 -12.47 5.52
N CYS A 13 1.65 -11.45 5.07
CA CYS A 13 1.38 -10.06 5.37
C CYS A 13 1.95 -9.13 4.28
N GLY A 14 1.23 -8.06 3.99
CA GLY A 14 1.69 -6.98 3.13
C GLY A 14 1.33 -5.61 3.69
N TYR A 15 1.99 -4.57 3.18
CA TYR A 15 1.58 -3.19 3.37
C TYR A 15 1.57 -2.48 2.03
N VAL A 16 0.83 -1.37 1.96
CA VAL A 16 0.85 -0.45 0.83
C VAL A 16 1.09 0.96 1.34
N VAL A 17 1.82 1.77 0.58
CA VAL A 17 1.89 3.21 0.85
C VAL A 17 0.51 3.85 0.64
N LEU A 18 0.24 4.99 1.31
CA LEU A 18 -1.00 5.73 1.11
C LEU A 18 -1.15 6.13 -0.36
N ARG A 19 -2.32 5.84 -0.95
CA ARG A 19 -2.62 6.10 -2.36
C ARG A 19 -3.74 7.14 -2.43
N LEU A 20 -3.52 8.17 -3.25
CA LEU A 20 -4.49 9.25 -3.47
C LEU A 20 -4.85 9.34 -4.97
N PRO A 21 -5.56 8.35 -5.53
CA PRO A 21 -5.95 8.36 -6.93
C PRO A 21 -7.02 9.42 -7.22
N HIS A 22 -6.98 10.01 -8.41
CA HIS A 22 -8.02 10.92 -8.93
C HIS A 22 -8.45 12.01 -7.92
N GLU A 23 -9.75 12.15 -7.67
CA GLU A 23 -10.37 13.12 -6.75
C GLU A 23 -10.01 12.90 -5.28
N VAL A 24 -9.55 11.69 -4.90
CA VAL A 24 -9.23 11.36 -3.50
C VAL A 24 -8.11 12.25 -2.95
N LYS A 25 -7.17 12.68 -3.81
CA LYS A 25 -6.09 13.59 -3.39
C LYS A 25 -6.62 14.95 -2.92
N ASP A 26 -7.69 15.43 -3.54
CA ASP A 26 -8.26 16.75 -3.26
C ASP A 26 -9.14 16.64 -2.02
N LEU A 27 -9.99 15.60 -1.93
CA LEU A 27 -10.78 15.29 -0.73
C LEU A 27 -9.91 15.15 0.53
N VAL A 28 -8.79 14.42 0.44
CA VAL A 28 -7.88 14.27 1.59
C VAL A 28 -7.19 15.58 1.95
N SER A 29 -6.80 16.38 0.94
CA SER A 29 -6.16 17.68 1.19
C SER A 29 -7.11 18.66 1.86
N GLU A 30 -8.37 18.73 1.41
CA GLU A 30 -9.42 19.56 2.00
C GLU A 30 -9.76 19.10 3.41
N TRP A 31 -9.90 17.78 3.61
CA TRP A 31 -10.15 17.22 4.94
C TRP A 31 -9.02 17.56 5.91
N LEU A 32 -7.76 17.45 5.49
CA LEU A 32 -6.61 17.83 6.30
C LEU A 32 -6.60 19.33 6.61
N ALA A 33 -6.98 20.18 5.66
CA ALA A 33 -7.05 21.62 5.87
C ALA A 33 -8.12 22.02 6.91
N ILE A 34 -9.24 21.29 6.97
CA ILE A 34 -10.34 21.56 7.91
C ILE A 34 -10.02 20.98 9.29
N HIS A 35 -9.57 19.73 9.36
CA HIS A 35 -9.52 18.98 10.62
C HIS A 35 -8.13 18.92 11.25
N GLU A 36 -7.06 18.98 10.45
CA GLU A 36 -5.66 18.86 10.90
C GLU A 36 -4.75 19.91 10.24
N PRO A 37 -5.11 21.21 10.27
CA PRO A 37 -4.45 22.24 9.45
C PRO A 37 -2.95 22.35 9.71
N TYR A 38 -2.53 22.18 10.97
CA TYR A 38 -1.13 22.26 11.37
C TYR A 38 -0.26 21.12 10.83
N LYS A 39 -0.86 19.99 10.43
CA LYS A 39 -0.15 18.82 9.88
C LYS A 39 -0.33 18.68 8.37
N ALA A 40 -1.33 19.33 7.78
CA ALA A 40 -1.72 19.18 6.38
C ALA A 40 -0.52 19.29 5.42
N LEU A 41 0.28 20.35 5.57
CA LEU A 41 1.46 20.56 4.71
C LEU A 41 2.49 19.44 4.87
N GLN A 42 2.80 19.04 6.10
CA GLN A 42 3.79 17.99 6.38
C GLN A 42 3.33 16.63 5.83
N VAL A 43 2.07 16.27 6.08
CA VAL A 43 1.48 15.02 5.58
C VAL A 43 1.54 14.99 4.06
N MET A 44 1.10 16.05 3.38
CA MET A 44 1.10 16.09 1.92
C MET A 44 2.51 16.14 1.33
N THR A 45 3.50 16.71 2.04
CA THR A 45 4.91 16.64 1.64
C THR A 45 5.45 15.22 1.70
N LEU A 46 5.21 14.49 2.80
CA LEU A 46 5.63 13.09 2.93
C LEU A 46 4.97 12.20 1.86
N VAL A 47 3.68 12.44 1.57
CA VAL A 47 2.98 11.77 0.46
C VAL A 47 3.70 12.02 -0.86
N ARG A 48 4.06 13.27 -1.17
CA ARG A 48 4.79 13.57 -2.41
C ARG A 48 6.16 12.90 -2.45
N GLU A 49 6.90 12.89 -1.35
CA GLU A 49 8.23 12.27 -1.30
C GLU A 49 8.17 10.77 -1.62
N VAL A 50 7.21 10.03 -1.02
CA VAL A 50 7.06 8.60 -1.30
C VAL A 50 6.55 8.31 -2.72
N HIS A 51 5.95 9.30 -3.38
CA HIS A 51 5.43 9.21 -4.75
C HIS A 51 6.30 9.93 -5.79
N GLY A 52 7.56 10.25 -5.47
CA GLY A 52 8.51 10.83 -6.42
C GLY A 52 8.13 12.26 -6.84
N GLY A 53 7.69 13.07 -5.88
CA GLY A 53 7.31 14.47 -6.04
C GLY A 53 5.84 14.71 -6.40
N ARG A 54 5.07 13.66 -6.71
CA ARG A 54 3.65 13.76 -7.09
C ARG A 54 2.74 13.43 -5.92
N ASN A 55 1.53 14.00 -5.86
CA ASN A 55 0.55 13.58 -4.85
C ASN A 55 0.15 12.09 -5.00
N TYR A 56 0.30 11.53 -6.21
CA TYR A 56 0.16 10.10 -6.45
C TYR A 56 0.93 9.67 -7.69
N ASN A 57 1.62 8.53 -7.60
CA ASN A 57 2.22 7.85 -8.74
C ASN A 57 1.45 6.55 -9.06
N SER A 58 0.78 6.50 -10.22
CA SER A 58 -0.03 5.36 -10.64
C SER A 58 0.77 4.24 -11.33
N SER A 59 2.06 4.44 -11.62
CA SER A 59 2.91 3.46 -12.29
C SER A 59 2.87 2.09 -11.59
N PHE A 60 2.65 1.03 -12.38
CA PHE A 60 2.67 -0.33 -11.87
C PHE A 60 4.02 -0.66 -11.21
N GLY A 61 4.00 -1.46 -10.15
CA GLY A 61 5.19 -1.77 -9.34
C GLY A 61 5.63 -0.66 -8.37
N VAL A 62 5.30 0.61 -8.66
CA VAL A 62 5.66 1.75 -7.78
C VAL A 62 4.47 2.18 -6.91
N ARG A 63 3.25 2.18 -7.46
CA ARG A 63 2.03 2.70 -6.81
C ARG A 63 1.68 2.12 -5.44
N GLN A 64 2.22 0.95 -5.09
CA GLN A 64 2.01 0.27 -3.81
C GLN A 64 3.23 0.35 -2.88
N ARG A 65 4.44 0.47 -3.44
CA ARG A 65 5.71 0.42 -2.70
C ARG A 65 6.24 1.80 -2.35
N GLY A 66 5.97 2.78 -3.22
CA GLY A 66 6.60 4.10 -3.18
C GLY A 66 8.07 4.06 -3.60
N SER A 67 8.73 5.21 -3.45
CA SER A 67 10.15 5.42 -3.75
C SER A 67 10.77 6.41 -2.76
N GLY A 68 12.10 6.50 -2.73
CA GLY A 68 12.82 7.45 -1.90
C GLY A 68 13.03 6.99 -0.45
N ALA A 69 13.68 7.84 0.34
CA ALA A 69 14.19 7.48 1.67
C ALA A 69 13.09 7.05 2.64
N TYR A 70 11.94 7.74 2.67
CA TYR A 70 10.83 7.38 3.56
C TYR A 70 10.18 6.05 3.18
N ALA A 71 10.02 5.77 1.89
CA ALA A 71 9.50 4.47 1.44
C ALA A 71 10.47 3.34 1.82
N GLN A 72 11.77 3.56 1.65
CA GLN A 72 12.80 2.60 2.03
C GLN A 72 12.80 2.35 3.56
N MET A 73 12.77 3.42 4.37
CA MET A 73 12.73 3.31 5.83
C MET A 73 11.50 2.50 6.31
N ASN A 74 10.33 2.75 5.73
CA ASN A 74 9.13 1.98 6.04
C ASN A 74 9.27 0.51 5.61
N SER A 75 9.86 0.27 4.44
CA SER A 75 10.13 -1.08 3.94
C SER A 75 11.07 -1.85 4.85
N ASP A 76 12.17 -1.24 5.29
CA ASP A 76 13.16 -1.90 6.15
C ASP A 76 12.59 -2.21 7.53
N ARG A 77 11.84 -1.26 8.10
CA ARG A 77 11.12 -1.48 9.37
C ARG A 77 10.13 -2.64 9.25
N TYR A 78 9.37 -2.67 8.15
CA TYR A 78 8.43 -3.74 7.90
C TYR A 78 9.13 -5.09 7.73
N ALA A 79 10.16 -5.17 6.89
CA ALA A 79 10.93 -6.38 6.65
C ALA A 79 11.56 -6.94 7.92
N GLY A 80 12.09 -6.07 8.78
CA GLY A 80 12.62 -6.45 10.10
C GLY A 80 11.56 -7.08 11.00
N ALA A 81 10.35 -6.53 11.03
CA ALA A 81 9.23 -7.08 11.79
C ALA A 81 8.75 -8.43 11.23
N VAL A 82 8.60 -8.54 9.90
CA VAL A 82 8.21 -9.77 9.21
C VAL A 82 9.19 -10.91 9.52
N ARG A 83 10.49 -10.65 9.38
CA ARG A 83 11.55 -11.63 9.66
C ARG A 83 11.51 -12.10 11.12
N ARG A 84 11.36 -11.17 12.07
CA ARG A 84 11.30 -11.52 13.51
C ARG A 84 10.09 -12.37 13.86
N LEU A 85 8.98 -12.21 13.14
CA LEU A 85 7.72 -12.90 13.40
C LEU A 85 7.55 -14.18 12.57
N GLY A 86 8.52 -14.53 11.70
CA GLY A 86 8.41 -15.73 10.85
C GLY A 86 7.30 -15.65 9.80
N LEU A 87 6.88 -14.45 9.42
CA LEU A 87 5.85 -14.23 8.40
C LEU A 87 6.48 -14.23 6.99
N ASN A 88 5.68 -14.52 5.97
CA ASN A 88 6.08 -14.55 4.55
C ASN A 88 7.21 -15.54 4.22
N THR A 89 7.44 -16.56 5.04
CA THR A 89 8.47 -17.59 4.80
C THR A 89 8.07 -18.55 3.68
N GLU A 90 6.78 -18.92 3.64
CA GLU A 90 6.16 -19.74 2.61
C GLU A 90 4.97 -18.99 2.05
N ARG A 91 4.87 -18.91 0.72
CA ARG A 91 3.67 -18.40 0.06
C ARG A 91 2.72 -19.54 -0.22
N ALA A 92 1.44 -19.32 0.00
CA ALA A 92 0.41 -20.27 -0.38
C ALA A 92 0.44 -20.47 -1.90
N THR A 93 0.67 -21.71 -2.33
CA THR A 93 0.48 -22.09 -3.73
C THR A 93 -1.00 -22.26 -3.98
N LEU A 94 -1.57 -21.41 -4.82
CA LEU A 94 -2.97 -21.51 -5.23
C LEU A 94 -3.12 -22.59 -6.30
N ASP A 95 -4.12 -23.45 -6.16
CA ASP A 95 -4.51 -24.37 -7.23
C ASP A 95 -5.23 -23.59 -8.33
N CYS A 96 -4.50 -23.30 -9.40
CA CYS A 96 -5.03 -22.61 -10.58
C CYS A 96 -5.63 -23.57 -11.62
N SER A 97 -5.71 -24.88 -11.37
CA SER A 97 -6.20 -25.87 -12.36
C SER A 97 -7.66 -25.66 -12.77
N ARG A 98 -8.45 -25.03 -11.90
CA ARG A 98 -9.87 -24.69 -12.14
C ARG A 98 -10.07 -23.26 -12.62
N PHE A 99 -9.01 -22.47 -12.75
CA PHE A 99 -9.10 -21.11 -13.24
C PHE A 99 -9.51 -21.11 -14.71
N ARG A 100 -10.56 -20.37 -15.05
CA ARG A 100 -10.99 -20.12 -16.42
C ARG A 100 -11.00 -18.61 -16.61
N VAL A 101 -10.27 -18.13 -17.62
CA VAL A 101 -10.34 -16.73 -18.03
C VAL A 101 -11.80 -16.49 -18.46
N PRO A 102 -12.48 -15.44 -17.95
CA PRO A 102 -13.81 -15.09 -18.44
C PRO A 102 -13.76 -14.89 -19.96
N ASP A 103 -14.72 -15.47 -20.68
CA ASP A 103 -14.96 -15.11 -22.08
C ASP A 103 -15.33 -13.61 -22.16
N ASP A 104 -15.07 -12.98 -23.29
CA ASP A 104 -15.09 -11.52 -23.49
C ASP A 104 -16.31 -10.86 -22.80
N GLN A 105 -16.07 -10.25 -21.64
CA GLN A 105 -17.10 -9.62 -20.78
C GLN A 105 -17.64 -8.31 -21.40
N ALA A 106 -17.45 -8.14 -22.71
CA ALA A 106 -17.95 -7.03 -23.50
C ALA A 106 -19.44 -7.18 -23.89
N GLU A 107 -20.07 -8.34 -23.69
CA GLU A 107 -21.50 -8.54 -24.02
C GLU A 107 -22.48 -8.17 -22.90
N LEU A 108 -22.02 -7.64 -21.77
CA LEU A 108 -22.87 -7.31 -20.62
C LEU A 108 -23.20 -5.82 -20.45
N PHE A 109 -22.90 -4.97 -21.45
CA PHE A 109 -23.32 -3.57 -21.50
C PHE A 109 -23.71 -3.12 -22.90
#